data_AF-A0A9E4ATP9-F1
#
_entry.id   AF-A0A9E4ATP9-F1
#
_cell.length_a   1.000
_cell.length_b   1.000
_cell.length_c   1.000
_cell.angle_alpha   90.00
_cell.angle_beta   90.00
_cell.angle_gamma   90.00
#
_symmetry.space_group_name_H-M   'P 1'
#
loop_
_entity.id
_entity.type
_entity.pdbx_description
1 polymer ?
#
loop_
_entity_poly.entity_id
_entity_poly.type
_entity_poly.pdbx_seq_one_letter_code
_entity_poly.pdbx_strand_id
1 'polypeptide(L)'
;MYEKHGETIEAREFLEALAGDASHISLNNCTIEGVVDLFSAELERDENGRICINKTLSCIGCTFKNIVNFRTAVFQQEISFRRSVFEVDLDFDEATMQHHCEFREVSFHNRANFHSVTFHKSVSFWRAKFHNVADFHQAQFHDNAVFHEAQFQKEANFSRVRFQQTLDCTGTDFAGVAVFNRAIFLGATRFTAAKFAAVASFRNVQYTPNTIRQSIINRFTKNRKNPTEFYLDSQHVDEVANPFFKRYVADQQFIRAFNKANPMLAHLWRWSSDYGRNLGLWAFWSLFFALLFAIAYLPYPSWLPEWMQDWSPQFHQATGKYSGEPLTFWNSFYFSVVTFTTLGFGDVVADNATARLLVTLEVIFGYLMLGGLISIFANKLASRS
;
A
#
# COMPACT_ATOMS: atom_id res chain seq x y z
N MET A 1 -11.39 0.94 -47.22
CA MET A 1 -10.20 1.35 -46.44
C MET A 1 -10.04 2.84 -46.64
N TYR A 2 -9.92 3.60 -45.56
CA TYR A 2 -9.71 5.05 -45.58
C TYR A 2 -8.26 5.30 -45.17
N GLU A 3 -7.45 5.90 -46.05
CA GLU A 3 -6.02 6.08 -45.81
C GLU A 3 -5.55 7.49 -46.16
N LYS A 4 -4.74 8.09 -45.29
CA LYS A 4 -4.15 9.42 -45.48
C LYS A 4 -2.70 9.43 -44.98
N HIS A 5 -1.85 10.24 -45.61
CA HIS A 5 -0.43 10.32 -45.26
C HIS A 5 0.12 11.75 -45.33
N GLY A 6 0.68 12.25 -44.22
CA GLY A 6 1.40 13.54 -44.20
C GLY A 6 0.51 14.78 -44.38
N GLU A 7 -0.81 14.62 -44.37
CA GLU A 7 -1.77 15.69 -44.62
C GLU A 7 -2.32 16.28 -43.32
N THR A 8 -2.85 17.50 -43.41
CA THR A 8 -3.69 18.07 -42.34
C THR A 8 -5.15 17.72 -42.63
N ILE A 9 -5.84 17.16 -41.64
CA ILE A 9 -7.20 16.63 -41.71
C ILE A 9 -8.03 17.39 -40.69
N GLU A 10 -9.14 17.97 -41.14
CA GLU A 10 -10.11 18.58 -40.23
C GLU A 10 -10.80 17.48 -39.42
N ALA A 11 -11.05 17.73 -38.14
CA ALA A 11 -11.68 16.77 -37.23
C ALA A 11 -13.04 16.28 -37.76
N ARG A 12 -13.75 17.13 -38.50
CA ARG A 12 -14.97 16.74 -39.21
C ARG A 12 -14.73 15.64 -40.24
N GLU A 13 -13.69 15.74 -41.07
CA GLU A 13 -13.34 14.70 -42.06
C GLU A 13 -12.93 13.40 -41.34
N PHE A 14 -12.23 13.50 -40.21
CA PHE A 14 -11.91 12.35 -39.38
C PHE A 14 -13.16 11.65 -38.81
N LEU A 15 -14.13 12.43 -38.31
CA LEU A 15 -15.40 11.91 -37.80
C LEU A 15 -16.28 11.33 -38.91
N GLU A 16 -16.30 11.95 -40.09
CA GLU A 16 -16.98 11.41 -41.28
C GLU A 16 -16.33 10.08 -41.73
N ALA A 17 -15.01 9.95 -41.65
CA ALA A 17 -14.33 8.68 -41.91
C ALA A 17 -14.71 7.58 -40.89
N LEU A 18 -14.92 7.94 -39.63
CA LEU A 18 -15.43 7.03 -38.59
C LEU A 18 -16.90 6.63 -38.83
N ALA A 19 -17.72 7.52 -39.38
CA ALA A 19 -19.13 7.25 -39.68
C ALA A 19 -19.34 6.54 -41.03
N GLY A 20 -18.41 6.68 -41.97
CA GLY A 20 -18.51 6.09 -43.31
C GLY A 20 -18.32 4.57 -43.34
N ASP A 21 -18.33 3.98 -44.54
CA ASP A 21 -18.37 2.52 -44.72
C ASP A 21 -17.00 1.82 -44.56
N ALA A 22 -15.90 2.58 -44.39
CA ALA A 22 -14.56 1.99 -44.34
C ALA A 22 -14.37 1.13 -43.08
N SER A 23 -13.96 -0.13 -43.23
CA SER A 23 -13.66 -1.03 -42.09
C SER A 23 -12.31 -0.74 -41.41
N HIS A 24 -11.40 -0.07 -42.12
CA HIS A 24 -10.07 0.29 -41.63
C HIS A 24 -9.79 1.77 -41.94
N ILE A 25 -9.35 2.51 -40.94
CA ILE A 25 -8.94 3.91 -41.00
C ILE A 25 -7.45 3.96 -40.63
N SER A 26 -6.62 4.38 -41.58
CA SER A 26 -5.16 4.43 -41.47
C SER A 26 -4.67 5.86 -41.74
N LEU A 27 -4.18 6.54 -40.71
CA LEU A 27 -3.60 7.86 -40.80
C LEU A 27 -2.12 7.75 -40.40
N ASN A 28 -1.24 8.23 -41.27
CA ASN A 28 0.20 8.13 -41.06
C ASN A 28 0.82 9.52 -41.17
N ASN A 29 1.45 10.00 -40.09
CA ASN A 29 2.07 11.32 -40.00
C ASN A 29 1.11 12.49 -40.32
N CYS A 30 -0.18 12.32 -40.06
CA CYS A 30 -1.19 13.35 -40.32
C CYS A 30 -1.34 14.31 -39.12
N THR A 31 -1.79 15.53 -39.38
CA THR A 31 -2.20 16.47 -38.34
C THR A 31 -3.72 16.56 -38.31
N ILE A 32 -4.35 16.31 -37.17
CA ILE A 32 -5.79 16.44 -36.99
C ILE A 32 -6.06 17.78 -36.28
N GLU A 33 -6.77 18.67 -36.97
CA GLU A 33 -7.15 19.99 -36.47
C GLU A 33 -8.63 20.06 -36.14
N GLY A 34 -9.00 20.73 -35.05
CA GLY A 34 -10.38 20.81 -34.57
C GLY A 34 -10.72 19.72 -33.54
N VAL A 35 -11.83 19.94 -32.84
CA VAL A 35 -12.26 19.06 -31.73
C VAL A 35 -12.78 17.74 -32.29
N VAL A 36 -12.16 16.64 -31.89
CA VAL A 36 -12.63 15.28 -32.20
C VAL A 36 -13.58 14.86 -31.09
N ASP A 37 -14.88 15.01 -31.33
CA ASP A 37 -15.91 14.61 -30.39
C ASP A 37 -16.87 13.60 -31.02
N LEU A 38 -16.81 12.34 -30.58
CA LEU A 38 -17.69 11.29 -31.12
C LEU A 38 -19.17 11.58 -30.93
N PHE A 39 -19.55 12.36 -29.91
CA PHE A 39 -20.95 12.69 -29.67
C PHE A 39 -21.53 13.62 -30.75
N SER A 40 -20.66 14.27 -31.53
CA SER A 40 -21.06 15.09 -32.67
C SER A 40 -21.22 14.29 -33.98
N ALA A 41 -20.84 13.01 -33.99
CA ALA A 41 -20.89 12.16 -35.16
C ALA A 41 -22.09 11.20 -35.13
N GLU A 42 -22.65 10.90 -36.31
CA GLU A 42 -23.68 9.88 -36.48
C GLU A 42 -23.04 8.49 -36.51
N LEU A 43 -22.81 7.94 -35.32
CA LEU A 43 -22.20 6.62 -35.12
C LEU A 43 -23.20 5.63 -34.52
N GLU A 44 -22.98 4.35 -34.80
CA GLU A 44 -23.76 3.25 -34.22
C GLU A 44 -23.68 3.26 -32.70
N ARG A 45 -24.77 2.88 -32.04
CA ARG A 45 -24.86 2.81 -30.58
C ARG A 45 -25.32 1.43 -30.13
N ASP A 46 -24.79 0.96 -29.00
CA ASP A 46 -25.27 -0.27 -28.36
C ASP A 46 -26.61 -0.05 -27.63
N GLU A 47 -27.15 -1.14 -27.08
CA GLU A 47 -28.40 -1.13 -26.28
C GLU A 47 -28.34 -0.19 -25.06
N ASN A 48 -27.14 0.14 -24.59
CA ASN A 48 -26.91 1.05 -23.47
C ASN A 48 -26.64 2.50 -23.93
N GLY A 49 -26.76 2.80 -25.22
CA GLY A 49 -26.56 4.12 -25.81
C GLY A 49 -25.10 4.52 -26.02
N ARG A 50 -24.14 3.61 -25.80
CA ARG A 50 -22.71 3.85 -25.98
C ARG A 50 -22.34 3.81 -27.45
N ILE A 51 -21.46 4.71 -27.88
CA ILE A 51 -21.00 4.79 -29.26
C ILE A 51 -20.11 3.58 -29.56
N CYS A 52 -20.44 2.80 -30.59
CA CYS A 52 -19.67 1.65 -31.04
C CYS A 52 -18.87 2.00 -32.29
N ILE A 53 -17.57 1.75 -32.23
CA ILE A 53 -16.67 1.89 -33.38
C ILE A 53 -16.21 0.49 -33.78
N ASN A 54 -16.85 -0.05 -34.83
CA ASN A 54 -16.50 -1.34 -35.41
C ASN A 54 -15.52 -1.20 -36.58
N LYS A 55 -14.42 -0.48 -36.34
CA LYS A 55 -13.41 -0.17 -37.35
C LYS A 55 -12.03 -0.22 -36.74
N THR A 56 -11.06 -0.78 -37.47
CA THR A 56 -9.65 -0.66 -37.04
C THR A 56 -9.21 0.78 -37.22
N LEU A 57 -8.71 1.40 -36.14
CA LEU A 57 -8.23 2.78 -36.14
C LEU A 57 -6.73 2.81 -35.91
N SER A 58 -5.96 3.16 -36.94
CA SER A 58 -4.51 3.27 -36.88
C SER A 58 -4.08 4.70 -37.19
N CYS A 59 -3.73 5.48 -36.18
CA CYS A 59 -3.14 6.80 -36.29
C CYS A 59 -1.67 6.72 -35.85
N ILE A 60 -0.75 6.56 -36.79
CA ILE A 60 0.68 6.40 -36.49
C ILE A 60 1.39 7.72 -36.78
N GLY A 61 2.16 8.24 -35.80
CA GLY A 61 2.90 9.48 -35.96
C GLY A 61 2.01 10.72 -36.15
N CYS A 62 0.73 10.62 -35.81
CA CYS A 62 -0.23 11.71 -36.04
C CYS A 62 -0.20 12.73 -34.90
N THR A 63 -0.56 13.98 -35.17
CA THR A 63 -0.66 15.03 -34.14
C THR A 63 -2.11 15.49 -34.02
N PHE A 64 -2.68 15.40 -32.82
CA PHE A 64 -4.01 15.93 -32.50
C PHE A 64 -3.85 17.27 -31.78
N LYS A 65 -4.25 18.36 -32.44
CA LYS A 65 -4.05 19.73 -31.95
C LYS A 65 -5.11 20.22 -30.96
N ASN A 66 -6.22 19.51 -30.84
CA ASN A 66 -7.36 19.90 -30.02
C ASN A 66 -7.85 18.70 -29.19
N ILE A 67 -8.91 18.93 -28.42
CA ILE A 67 -9.53 17.94 -27.54
C ILE A 67 -9.96 16.71 -28.36
N VAL A 68 -9.65 15.53 -27.83
CA VAL A 68 -10.09 14.25 -28.37
C VAL A 68 -10.97 13.55 -27.32
N ASN A 69 -12.26 13.49 -27.58
CA ASN A 69 -13.28 12.94 -26.70
C ASN A 69 -13.79 11.59 -27.23
N PHE A 70 -13.36 10.52 -26.57
CA PHE A 70 -13.77 9.14 -26.78
C PHE A 70 -14.50 8.55 -25.56
N ARG A 71 -15.09 9.41 -24.73
CA ARG A 71 -15.79 9.02 -23.50
C ARG A 71 -16.91 8.03 -23.80
N THR A 72 -17.03 6.98 -22.99
CA THR A 72 -18.01 5.88 -23.10
C THR A 72 -17.97 5.09 -24.42
N ALA A 73 -17.01 5.34 -25.31
CA ALA A 73 -16.95 4.68 -26.60
C ALA A 73 -16.51 3.21 -26.46
N VAL A 74 -17.07 2.35 -27.30
CA VAL A 74 -16.73 0.93 -27.39
C VAL A 74 -16.01 0.69 -28.70
N PHE A 75 -14.70 0.51 -28.63
CA PHE A 75 -13.89 0.12 -29.79
C PHE A 75 -13.93 -1.40 -29.92
N GLN A 76 -14.62 -1.87 -30.95
CA GLN A 76 -14.81 -3.30 -31.22
C GLN A 76 -13.65 -3.91 -32.02
N GLN A 77 -12.73 -3.09 -32.53
CA GLN A 77 -11.56 -3.51 -33.28
C GLN A 77 -10.30 -2.86 -32.69
N GLU A 78 -9.13 -3.19 -33.25
CA GLU A 78 -7.83 -2.68 -32.79
C GLU A 78 -7.70 -1.17 -32.94
N ILE A 79 -7.07 -0.55 -31.94
CA ILE A 79 -6.72 0.87 -31.95
C ILE A 79 -5.21 1.05 -31.77
N SER A 80 -4.61 1.92 -32.59
CA SER A 80 -3.19 2.22 -32.53
C SER A 80 -2.97 3.71 -32.68
N PHE A 81 -2.36 4.32 -31.67
CA PHE A 81 -1.90 5.70 -31.68
C PHE A 81 -0.37 5.78 -31.70
N ARG A 82 0.35 4.72 -32.10
CA ARG A 82 1.83 4.66 -31.98
C ARG A 82 2.52 5.91 -32.52
N ARG A 83 3.48 6.45 -31.76
CA ARG A 83 4.24 7.67 -32.10
C ARG A 83 3.41 8.94 -32.29
N SER A 84 2.12 8.90 -31.98
CA SER A 84 1.26 10.07 -32.10
C SER A 84 1.42 11.01 -30.92
N VAL A 85 1.02 12.26 -31.12
CA VAL A 85 1.09 13.35 -30.17
C VAL A 85 -0.30 13.89 -29.93
N PHE A 86 -0.69 14.04 -28.66
CA PHE A 86 -1.88 14.76 -28.24
C PHE A 86 -1.43 16.05 -27.58
N GLU A 87 -1.65 17.19 -28.23
CA GLU A 87 -1.25 18.51 -27.71
C GLU A 87 -2.17 18.99 -26.59
N VAL A 88 -3.43 18.55 -26.62
CA VAL A 88 -4.48 18.90 -25.67
C VAL A 88 -4.99 17.62 -24.99
N ASP A 89 -6.13 17.70 -24.30
CA ASP A 89 -6.71 16.62 -23.52
C ASP A 89 -7.23 15.47 -24.40
N LEU A 90 -6.92 14.26 -23.95
CA LEU A 90 -7.49 13.02 -24.48
C LEU A 90 -8.37 12.40 -23.41
N ASP A 91 -9.62 12.12 -23.76
CA ASP A 91 -10.61 11.56 -22.85
C ASP A 91 -11.12 10.19 -23.31
N PHE A 92 -10.73 9.15 -22.57
CA PHE A 92 -11.21 7.78 -22.69
C PHE A 92 -12.02 7.35 -21.45
N ASP A 93 -12.61 8.30 -20.71
CA ASP A 93 -13.43 7.99 -19.54
C ASP A 93 -14.52 6.96 -19.86
N GLU A 94 -14.58 5.87 -19.09
CA GLU A 94 -15.52 4.77 -19.25
C GLU A 94 -15.48 4.08 -20.64
N ALA A 95 -14.46 4.34 -21.46
CA ALA A 95 -14.32 3.69 -22.76
C ALA A 95 -13.98 2.20 -22.61
N THR A 96 -14.37 1.40 -23.60
CA THR A 96 -14.12 -0.05 -23.63
C THR A 96 -13.37 -0.43 -24.89
N MET A 97 -12.24 -1.10 -24.72
CA MET A 97 -11.41 -1.62 -25.80
C MET A 97 -11.51 -3.14 -25.85
N GLN A 98 -12.13 -3.67 -26.90
CA GLN A 98 -12.34 -5.12 -27.06
C GLN A 98 -11.09 -5.85 -27.57
N HIS A 99 -10.21 -5.14 -28.27
CA HIS A 99 -9.02 -5.69 -28.92
C HIS A 99 -7.72 -5.02 -28.46
N HIS A 100 -6.59 -5.43 -29.07
CA HIS A 100 -5.27 -4.90 -28.74
C HIS A 100 -5.21 -3.39 -28.95
N CYS A 101 -4.53 -2.69 -28.02
CA CYS A 101 -4.40 -1.24 -28.01
C CYS A 101 -2.92 -0.83 -27.94
N GLU A 102 -2.50 0.07 -28.83
CA GLU A 102 -1.09 0.45 -28.96
C GLU A 102 -0.90 1.96 -28.79
N PHE A 103 -0.32 2.37 -27.65
CA PHE A 103 0.11 3.74 -27.32
C PHE A 103 1.64 3.85 -27.22
N ARG A 104 2.37 3.02 -27.99
CA ARG A 104 3.84 3.01 -27.97
C ARG A 104 4.40 4.34 -28.44
N GLU A 105 5.36 4.88 -27.71
CA GLU A 105 6.03 6.16 -28.01
C GLU A 105 5.05 7.33 -28.19
N VAL A 106 3.83 7.24 -27.64
CA VAL A 106 2.86 8.34 -27.66
C VAL A 106 3.30 9.44 -26.71
N SER A 107 3.06 10.70 -27.08
CA SER A 107 3.29 11.85 -26.21
C SER A 107 1.96 12.56 -25.91
N PHE A 108 1.55 12.54 -24.64
CA PHE A 108 0.40 13.30 -24.12
C PHE A 108 0.93 14.57 -23.46
N HIS A 109 0.74 15.72 -24.10
CA HIS A 109 1.21 17.01 -23.57
C HIS A 109 0.31 17.55 -22.47
N ASN A 110 -0.99 17.24 -22.52
CA ASN A 110 -1.96 17.63 -21.51
C ASN A 110 -2.61 16.41 -20.82
N ARG A 111 -3.80 16.56 -20.23
CA ARG A 111 -4.41 15.50 -19.42
C ARG A 111 -4.74 14.29 -20.30
N ALA A 112 -4.27 13.12 -19.88
CA ALA A 112 -4.65 11.85 -20.47
C ALA A 112 -5.60 11.12 -19.51
N ASN A 113 -6.90 11.16 -19.81
CA ASN A 113 -7.94 10.59 -18.97
C ASN A 113 -8.30 9.17 -19.43
N PHE A 114 -7.96 8.19 -18.61
CA PHE A 114 -8.30 6.77 -18.74
C PHE A 114 -9.14 6.32 -17.53
N HIS A 115 -9.90 7.24 -16.92
CA HIS A 115 -10.76 6.92 -15.79
C HIS A 115 -11.77 5.83 -16.16
N SER A 116 -11.89 4.80 -15.33
CA SER A 116 -12.83 3.69 -15.53
C SER A 116 -12.75 2.97 -16.90
N VAL A 117 -11.65 3.15 -17.65
CA VAL A 117 -11.45 2.51 -18.95
C VAL A 117 -11.31 0.99 -18.78
N THR A 118 -11.82 0.21 -19.72
CA THR A 118 -11.68 -1.25 -19.73
C THR A 118 -10.91 -1.72 -20.95
N PHE A 119 -9.76 -2.36 -20.74
CA PHE A 119 -9.00 -3.07 -21.78
C PHE A 119 -9.23 -4.58 -21.63
N HIS A 120 -9.85 -5.20 -22.65
CA HIS A 120 -10.10 -6.65 -22.67
C HIS A 120 -8.90 -7.48 -23.16
N LYS A 121 -8.08 -6.90 -24.03
CA LYS A 121 -6.83 -7.48 -24.55
C LYS A 121 -5.64 -6.64 -24.13
N SER A 122 -4.45 -7.08 -24.52
CA SER A 122 -3.21 -6.42 -24.11
C SER A 122 -3.14 -4.98 -24.61
N VAL A 123 -2.54 -4.12 -23.78
CA VAL A 123 -2.31 -2.72 -24.08
C VAL A 123 -0.85 -2.34 -23.79
N SER A 124 -0.25 -1.57 -24.69
CA SER A 124 1.13 -1.11 -24.56
C SER A 124 1.23 0.40 -24.56
N PHE A 125 1.79 0.93 -23.49
CA PHE A 125 2.29 2.29 -23.30
C PHE A 125 3.83 2.31 -23.31
N TRP A 126 4.47 1.39 -24.05
CA TRP A 126 5.93 1.31 -24.10
C TRP A 126 6.53 2.65 -24.55
N ARG A 127 7.42 3.22 -23.73
CA ARG A 127 8.04 4.54 -23.96
C ARG A 127 7.05 5.68 -24.17
N ALA A 128 5.80 5.54 -23.70
CA ALA A 128 4.83 6.63 -23.71
C ALA A 128 5.25 7.74 -22.74
N LYS A 129 4.97 8.98 -23.09
CA LYS A 129 5.30 10.18 -22.31
C LYS A 129 4.02 10.88 -21.89
N PHE A 130 3.82 11.00 -20.59
CA PHE A 130 2.74 11.75 -19.96
C PHE A 130 3.34 13.01 -19.34
N HIS A 131 3.26 14.13 -20.07
CA HIS A 131 3.82 15.41 -19.63
C HIS A 131 2.97 16.08 -18.55
N ASN A 132 1.68 15.74 -18.50
CA ASN A 132 0.74 16.21 -17.49
C ASN A 132 0.06 15.02 -16.77
N VAL A 133 -1.02 15.28 -16.04
CA VAL A 133 -1.76 14.27 -15.25
C VAL A 133 -2.23 13.12 -16.14
N ALA A 134 -1.90 11.90 -15.72
CA ALA A 134 -2.40 10.66 -16.31
C ALA A 134 -3.34 9.97 -15.31
N ASP A 135 -4.62 9.87 -15.66
CA ASP A 135 -5.65 9.35 -14.76
C ASP A 135 -6.10 7.96 -15.19
N PHE A 136 -5.66 6.91 -14.48
CA PHE A 136 -6.08 5.53 -14.65
C PHE A 136 -6.98 5.06 -13.47
N HIS A 137 -7.60 5.99 -12.75
CA HIS A 137 -8.44 5.66 -11.61
C HIS A 137 -9.56 4.71 -12.04
N GLN A 138 -9.72 3.58 -11.33
CA GLN A 138 -10.71 2.52 -11.63
C GLN A 138 -10.55 1.81 -13.00
N ALA A 139 -9.44 2.03 -13.72
CA ALA A 139 -9.18 1.31 -14.96
C ALA A 139 -9.07 -0.21 -14.73
N GLN A 140 -9.50 -0.98 -15.74
CA GLN A 140 -9.50 -2.45 -15.70
C GLN A 140 -8.69 -3.02 -16.87
N PHE A 141 -7.63 -3.76 -16.54
CA PHE A 141 -6.78 -4.45 -17.51
C PHE A 141 -6.99 -5.97 -17.37
N HIS A 142 -7.73 -6.55 -18.31
CA HIS A 142 -8.04 -7.99 -18.31
C HIS A 142 -6.91 -8.87 -18.84
N ASP A 143 -5.98 -8.26 -19.58
CA ASP A 143 -4.79 -8.89 -20.13
C ASP A 143 -3.55 -8.07 -19.75
N ASN A 144 -2.39 -8.37 -20.33
CA ASN A 144 -1.13 -7.73 -20.02
C ASN A 144 -1.17 -6.22 -20.28
N ALA A 145 -0.70 -5.43 -19.31
CA ALA A 145 -0.54 -3.98 -19.40
C ALA A 145 0.95 -3.64 -19.34
N VAL A 146 1.46 -3.00 -20.39
CA VAL A 146 2.90 -2.69 -20.52
C VAL A 146 3.12 -1.18 -20.43
N PHE A 147 3.78 -0.73 -19.37
CA PHE A 147 4.28 0.63 -19.16
C PHE A 147 5.80 0.71 -19.20
N HIS A 148 6.46 -0.29 -19.80
CA HIS A 148 7.91 -0.40 -19.88
C HIS A 148 8.54 0.88 -20.47
N GLU A 149 9.50 1.47 -19.76
CA GLU A 149 10.15 2.76 -20.09
C GLU A 149 9.20 3.96 -20.28
N ALA A 150 7.95 3.87 -19.81
CA ALA A 150 7.04 5.02 -19.84
C ALA A 150 7.50 6.12 -18.86
N GLN A 151 7.12 7.37 -19.13
CA GLN A 151 7.52 8.53 -18.36
C GLN A 151 6.28 9.31 -17.89
N PHE A 152 6.13 9.49 -16.58
CA PHE A 152 5.07 10.28 -15.94
C PHE A 152 5.66 11.51 -15.27
N GLN A 153 5.57 12.67 -15.93
CA GLN A 153 6.18 13.92 -15.45
C GLN A 153 5.39 14.58 -14.31
N LYS A 154 4.08 14.37 -14.28
CA LYS A 154 3.16 14.84 -13.23
C LYS A 154 2.46 13.64 -12.59
N GLU A 155 1.32 13.88 -11.95
CA GLU A 155 0.59 12.84 -11.23
C GLU A 155 0.15 11.70 -12.15
N ALA A 156 0.41 10.47 -11.71
CA ALA A 156 -0.08 9.24 -12.32
C ALA A 156 -1.00 8.53 -11.32
N ASN A 157 -2.30 8.60 -11.56
CA ASN A 157 -3.31 8.06 -10.65
C ASN A 157 -3.76 6.66 -11.09
N PHE A 158 -3.25 5.63 -10.44
CA PHE A 158 -3.64 4.23 -10.58
C PHE A 158 -4.52 3.76 -9.41
N SER A 159 -5.24 4.67 -8.76
CA SER A 159 -6.10 4.30 -7.63
C SER A 159 -7.21 3.36 -8.09
N ARG A 160 -7.50 2.32 -7.30
CA ARG A 160 -8.56 1.32 -7.59
C ARG A 160 -8.42 0.62 -8.96
N VAL A 161 -7.25 0.68 -9.59
CA VAL A 161 -6.97 -0.05 -10.83
C VAL A 161 -7.00 -1.55 -10.58
N ARG A 162 -7.39 -2.34 -11.59
CA ARG A 162 -7.35 -3.80 -11.53
C ARG A 162 -6.52 -4.35 -12.70
N PHE A 163 -5.40 -4.99 -12.39
CA PHE A 163 -4.59 -5.76 -13.34
C PHE A 163 -4.85 -7.25 -13.14
N GLN A 164 -5.51 -7.90 -14.12
CA GLN A 164 -5.82 -9.33 -14.06
C GLN A 164 -4.62 -10.20 -14.46
N GLN A 165 -3.83 -9.74 -15.42
CA GLN A 165 -2.60 -10.40 -15.88
C GLN A 165 -1.38 -9.55 -15.52
N THR A 166 -0.31 -9.66 -16.31
CA THR A 166 0.98 -9.04 -15.99
C THR A 166 0.90 -7.53 -16.12
N LEU A 167 1.37 -6.81 -15.09
CA LEU A 167 1.75 -5.42 -15.18
C LEU A 167 3.27 -5.32 -15.33
N ASP A 168 3.72 -4.68 -16.41
CA ASP A 168 5.15 -4.41 -16.63
C ASP A 168 5.46 -2.92 -16.60
N CYS A 169 6.04 -2.45 -15.50
CA CYS A 169 6.56 -1.10 -15.31
C CYS A 169 8.10 -1.09 -15.29
N THR A 170 8.75 -2.00 -16.02
CA THR A 170 10.22 -2.06 -16.06
C THR A 170 10.78 -0.77 -16.67
N GLY A 171 11.70 -0.11 -15.98
CA GLY A 171 12.31 1.14 -16.44
C GLY A 171 11.39 2.35 -16.46
N THR A 172 10.16 2.26 -15.94
CA THR A 172 9.21 3.38 -15.91
C THR A 172 9.70 4.50 -14.98
N ASP A 173 9.61 5.75 -15.42
CA ASP A 173 9.97 6.93 -14.62
C ASP A 173 8.72 7.66 -14.14
N PHE A 174 8.42 7.56 -12.84
CA PHE A 174 7.41 8.35 -12.15
C PHE A 174 8.07 9.57 -11.51
N ALA A 175 8.25 10.63 -12.30
CA ALA A 175 8.82 11.88 -11.82
C ALA A 175 7.85 12.66 -10.93
N GLY A 176 6.54 12.57 -11.21
CA GLY A 176 5.46 13.10 -10.36
C GLY A 176 4.91 12.10 -9.35
N VAL A 177 3.84 12.48 -8.65
CA VAL A 177 3.19 11.62 -7.63
C VAL A 177 2.58 10.39 -8.30
N ALA A 178 2.86 9.20 -7.78
CA ALA A 178 2.27 7.94 -8.27
C ALA A 178 1.33 7.34 -7.23
N VAL A 179 0.04 7.19 -7.55
CA VAL A 179 -0.97 6.75 -6.58
C VAL A 179 -1.55 5.40 -6.98
N PHE A 180 -1.23 4.34 -6.25
CA PHE A 180 -1.76 2.98 -6.43
C PHE A 180 -2.74 2.59 -5.31
N ASN A 181 -3.39 3.56 -4.69
CA ASN A 181 -4.25 3.30 -3.54
C ASN A 181 -5.42 2.39 -3.93
N ARG A 182 -5.64 1.30 -3.17
CA ARG A 182 -6.67 0.29 -3.43
C ARG A 182 -6.52 -0.43 -4.79
N ALA A 183 -5.33 -0.40 -5.40
CA ALA A 183 -5.05 -1.17 -6.60
C ALA A 183 -5.10 -2.69 -6.33
N ILE A 184 -5.52 -3.45 -7.33
CA ILE A 184 -5.61 -4.92 -7.28
C ILE A 184 -4.74 -5.50 -8.39
N PHE A 185 -3.76 -6.31 -8.01
CA PHE A 185 -2.83 -6.99 -8.90
C PHE A 185 -3.03 -8.51 -8.76
N LEU A 186 -3.56 -9.16 -9.79
CA LEU A 186 -3.79 -10.61 -9.80
C LEU A 186 -2.73 -11.38 -10.59
N GLY A 187 -2.03 -10.71 -11.51
CA GLY A 187 -0.92 -11.26 -12.25
C GLY A 187 0.44 -10.84 -11.68
N ALA A 188 1.51 -11.25 -12.36
CA ALA A 188 2.85 -10.81 -12.02
C ALA A 188 2.96 -9.29 -12.20
N THR A 189 3.63 -8.60 -11.27
CA THR A 189 3.83 -7.16 -11.36
C THR A 189 5.32 -6.85 -11.29
N ARG A 190 5.85 -6.17 -12.31
CA ARG A 190 7.28 -5.85 -12.43
C ARG A 190 7.50 -4.34 -12.33
N PHE A 191 8.34 -3.93 -11.40
CA PHE A 191 8.83 -2.55 -11.24
C PHE A 191 10.36 -2.48 -11.32
N THR A 192 10.99 -3.44 -12.00
CA THR A 192 12.45 -3.50 -12.12
C THR A 192 12.98 -2.21 -12.76
N ALA A 193 13.95 -1.55 -12.13
CA ALA A 193 14.48 -0.26 -12.59
C ALA A 193 13.42 0.88 -12.74
N ALA A 194 12.22 0.73 -12.16
CA ALA A 194 11.27 1.83 -12.09
C ALA A 194 11.76 2.89 -11.11
N LYS A 195 11.62 4.16 -11.47
CA LYS A 195 12.01 5.31 -10.65
C LYS A 195 10.78 6.00 -10.11
N PHE A 196 10.82 6.38 -8.84
CA PHE A 196 9.78 7.19 -8.19
C PHE A 196 10.46 8.41 -7.58
N ALA A 197 10.49 9.52 -8.32
CA ALA A 197 11.19 10.73 -7.88
C ALA A 197 10.38 11.52 -6.84
N ALA A 198 9.04 11.39 -6.89
CA ALA A 198 8.12 11.98 -5.91
C ALA A 198 7.42 10.90 -5.07
N VAL A 199 6.38 11.29 -4.33
CA VAL A 199 5.64 10.39 -3.44
C VAL A 199 4.96 9.27 -4.24
N ALA A 200 5.21 8.02 -3.85
CA ALA A 200 4.49 6.85 -4.34
C ALA A 200 3.61 6.27 -3.22
N SER A 201 2.29 6.23 -3.43
CA SER A 201 1.31 5.80 -2.41
C SER A 201 0.69 4.45 -2.77
N PHE A 202 0.88 3.44 -1.92
CA PHE A 202 0.37 2.07 -2.09
C PHE A 202 -0.59 1.64 -0.96
N ARG A 203 -1.52 2.51 -0.55
CA ARG A 203 -2.43 2.21 0.58
C ARG A 203 -3.48 1.18 0.17
N ASN A 204 -3.68 0.14 0.97
CA ASN A 204 -4.70 -0.90 0.77
C ASN A 204 -4.61 -1.63 -0.58
N VAL A 205 -3.40 -1.81 -1.10
CA VAL A 205 -3.14 -2.61 -2.31
C VAL A 205 -3.41 -4.10 -2.03
N GLN A 206 -4.02 -4.79 -3.00
CA GLN A 206 -4.18 -6.24 -2.99
C GLN A 206 -3.27 -6.86 -4.05
N TYR A 207 -2.35 -7.73 -3.66
CA TYR A 207 -1.47 -8.47 -4.57
C TYR A 207 -1.69 -9.97 -4.39
N THR A 208 -2.37 -10.62 -5.34
CA THR A 208 -2.66 -12.06 -5.31
C THR A 208 -2.25 -12.69 -6.64
N PRO A 209 -0.94 -12.89 -6.87
CA PRO A 209 -0.46 -13.47 -8.11
C PRO A 209 -1.00 -14.89 -8.25
N ASN A 210 -1.71 -15.15 -9.36
CA ASN A 210 -2.18 -16.48 -9.76
C ASN A 210 -0.99 -17.41 -10.04
N THR A 211 -0.34 -17.88 -8.97
CA THR A 211 0.57 -19.02 -9.00
C THR A 211 -0.23 -20.25 -8.61
N ILE A 212 -0.07 -21.34 -9.35
CA ILE A 212 -0.67 -22.66 -9.06
C ILE A 212 -0.45 -23.09 -7.59
N ARG A 213 0.62 -22.61 -6.96
CA ARG A 213 0.90 -22.78 -5.54
C ARG A 213 -0.16 -22.16 -4.62
N GLN A 214 -0.74 -21.01 -4.97
CA GLN A 214 -1.80 -20.36 -4.19
C GLN A 214 -3.19 -20.97 -4.40
N SER A 215 -3.51 -21.55 -5.57
CA SER A 215 -4.79 -22.28 -5.72
C SER A 215 -4.82 -23.56 -4.88
N ILE A 216 -3.66 -24.20 -4.70
CA ILE A 216 -3.48 -25.33 -3.78
C ILE A 216 -3.54 -24.84 -2.33
N ILE A 217 -2.78 -23.78 -1.96
CA ILE A 217 -2.79 -23.23 -0.59
C ILE A 217 -4.19 -22.73 -0.19
N ASN A 218 -4.92 -22.02 -1.06
CA ASN A 218 -6.27 -21.51 -0.77
C ASN A 218 -7.32 -22.61 -0.56
N ARG A 219 -7.15 -23.81 -1.15
CA ARG A 219 -8.00 -24.97 -0.81
C ARG A 219 -7.73 -25.50 0.60
N PHE A 220 -6.52 -25.35 1.12
CA PHE A 220 -6.13 -25.80 2.46
C PHE A 220 -6.24 -24.71 3.55
N THR A 221 -6.20 -23.42 3.20
CA THR A 221 -6.24 -22.31 4.15
C THR A 221 -7.50 -21.47 4.00
N LYS A 222 -8.67 -22.05 4.27
CA LYS A 222 -9.94 -21.29 4.32
C LYS A 222 -10.05 -20.33 5.52
N ASN A 223 -8.99 -20.14 6.33
CA ASN A 223 -9.12 -19.41 7.60
C ASN A 223 -7.98 -18.47 8.05
N ARG A 224 -7.08 -18.01 7.18
CA ARG A 224 -6.17 -16.90 7.55
C ARG A 224 -6.04 -15.87 6.43
N LYS A 225 -6.81 -14.79 6.53
CA LYS A 225 -6.56 -13.54 5.83
C LYS A 225 -5.26 -12.93 6.35
N ASN A 226 -4.15 -13.14 5.66
CA ASN A 226 -3.02 -12.23 5.75
C ASN A 226 -2.80 -11.65 4.35
N PRO A 227 -2.85 -10.30 4.19
CA PRO A 227 -2.53 -9.68 2.91
C PRO A 227 -1.06 -9.95 2.57
N THR A 228 -0.82 -10.39 1.35
CA THR A 228 0.51 -10.57 0.76
C THR A 228 1.14 -9.20 0.53
N GLU A 229 2.14 -8.87 1.36
CA GLU A 229 2.86 -7.58 1.32
C GLU A 229 3.87 -7.52 0.16
N PHE A 230 3.90 -6.36 -0.49
CA PHE A 230 4.81 -5.97 -1.57
C PHE A 230 6.25 -5.76 -1.06
N TYR A 231 7.26 -6.02 -1.90
CA TYR A 231 8.69 -5.96 -1.54
C TYR A 231 9.38 -4.83 -2.31
N LEU A 232 9.93 -3.85 -1.59
CA LEU A 232 11.00 -2.97 -2.06
C LEU A 232 12.29 -3.41 -1.35
N ASP A 233 13.32 -3.74 -2.13
CA ASP A 233 14.63 -4.06 -1.60
C ASP A 233 15.41 -2.76 -1.33
N SER A 234 15.75 -2.52 -0.07
CA SER A 234 16.49 -1.33 0.38
C SER A 234 17.87 -1.16 -0.23
N GLN A 235 18.48 -2.25 -0.75
CA GLN A 235 19.82 -2.20 -1.36
C GLN A 235 19.83 -1.52 -2.73
N HIS A 236 18.66 -1.38 -3.36
CA HIS A 236 18.48 -0.82 -4.70
C HIS A 236 17.57 0.41 -4.72
N VAL A 237 17.22 0.96 -3.55
CA VAL A 237 16.57 2.27 -3.46
C VAL A 237 17.67 3.31 -3.61
N ASP A 238 17.84 3.79 -4.84
CA ASP A 238 18.76 4.89 -5.17
C ASP A 238 18.54 6.08 -4.22
N GLU A 239 19.63 6.77 -3.92
CA GLU A 239 19.76 7.91 -3.01
C GLU A 239 18.77 9.05 -3.31
N VAL A 240 17.49 8.94 -2.91
CA VAL A 240 16.54 10.05 -3.00
C VAL A 240 15.69 10.23 -1.71
N ALA A 241 16.04 11.31 -1.03
CA ALA A 241 15.21 12.34 -0.38
C ALA A 241 14.37 12.10 0.91
N ASN A 242 14.23 10.90 1.47
CA ASN A 242 13.56 10.79 2.80
C ASN A 242 14.21 9.76 3.75
N PRO A 243 15.00 10.22 4.75
CA PRO A 243 15.61 9.37 5.77
C PRO A 243 14.61 8.48 6.52
N PHE A 244 13.37 8.94 6.71
CA PHE A 244 12.32 8.19 7.39
C PHE A 244 11.83 7.00 6.56
N PHE A 245 11.71 7.15 5.25
CA PHE A 245 11.31 6.06 4.36
C PHE A 245 12.37 4.96 4.32
N LYS A 246 13.65 5.32 4.20
CA LYS A 246 14.77 4.37 4.27
C LYS A 246 14.78 3.60 5.59
N ARG A 247 14.59 4.30 6.71
CA ARG A 247 14.50 3.69 8.06
C ARG A 247 13.30 2.74 8.19
N TYR A 248 12.15 3.12 7.63
CA TYR A 248 10.95 2.28 7.64
C TYR A 248 11.14 0.98 6.84
N VAL A 249 11.72 1.07 5.64
CA VAL A 249 11.99 -0.11 4.81
C VAL A 249 12.99 -1.05 5.50
N ALA A 250 14.06 -0.50 6.09
CA ALA A 250 15.04 -1.27 6.85
C ALA A 250 14.42 -1.98 8.08
N ASP A 251 13.56 -1.28 8.83
CA ASP A 251 12.83 -1.85 9.98
C ASP A 251 11.95 -3.04 9.58
N GLN A 252 11.18 -2.89 8.49
CA GLN A 252 10.33 -3.96 7.97
C GLN A 252 11.15 -5.17 7.48
N GLN A 253 12.30 -4.95 6.84
CA GLN A 253 13.20 -6.03 6.43
C GLN A 253 13.78 -6.77 7.64
N PHE A 254 14.20 -6.04 8.68
CA PHE A 254 14.70 -6.64 9.91
C PHE A 254 13.65 -7.51 10.60
N ILE A 255 12.43 -6.99 10.80
CA ILE A 255 11.33 -7.73 11.43
C ILE A 255 11.04 -9.03 10.66
N ARG A 256 11.08 -8.99 9.32
CA ARG A 256 10.88 -10.18 8.48
C ARG A 256 12.02 -11.19 8.58
N ALA A 257 13.27 -10.73 8.53
CA ALA A 257 14.43 -11.59 8.71
C ALA A 257 14.41 -12.26 10.09
N PHE A 258 14.07 -11.50 11.13
CA PHE A 258 13.90 -11.99 12.49
C PHE A 258 12.74 -12.98 12.63
N ASN A 259 11.58 -12.69 12.02
CA ASN A 259 10.42 -13.59 12.00
C ASN A 259 10.75 -14.93 11.34
N LYS A 260 11.58 -14.93 10.28
CA LYS A 260 12.02 -16.15 9.60
C LYS A 260 13.05 -16.94 10.40
N ALA A 261 13.97 -16.25 11.07
CA ALA A 261 15.01 -16.87 11.89
C ALA A 261 14.46 -17.42 13.21
N ASN A 262 13.56 -16.68 13.87
CA ASN A 262 13.09 -16.95 15.22
C ASN A 262 11.55 -16.79 15.34
N PRO A 263 10.75 -17.73 14.83
CA PRO A 263 9.29 -17.59 14.77
C PRO A 263 8.62 -17.48 16.14
N MET A 264 9.17 -18.14 17.16
CA MET A 264 8.63 -18.13 18.53
C MET A 264 8.87 -16.79 19.24
N LEU A 265 10.11 -16.28 19.19
CA LEU A 265 10.46 -14.96 19.74
C LEU A 265 9.75 -13.83 19.00
N ALA A 266 9.59 -13.96 17.68
CA ALA A 266 8.81 -13.05 16.87
C ALA A 266 7.34 -12.96 17.31
N HIS A 267 6.73 -14.10 17.62
CA HIS A 267 5.36 -14.13 18.11
C HIS A 267 5.23 -13.45 19.48
N LEU A 268 6.15 -13.73 20.40
CA LEU A 268 6.22 -13.08 21.72
C LEU A 268 6.41 -11.57 21.59
N TRP A 269 7.32 -11.12 20.73
CA TRP A 269 7.61 -9.70 20.53
C TRP A 269 6.45 -8.93 19.89
N ARG A 270 5.75 -9.57 18.94
CA ARG A 270 4.51 -9.03 18.36
C ARG A 270 3.40 -8.94 19.41
N TRP A 271 3.24 -9.97 20.22
CA TRP A 271 2.19 -10.04 21.24
C TRP A 271 2.41 -9.04 22.39
N SER A 272 3.66 -8.77 22.75
CA SER A 272 3.98 -7.81 23.82
C SER A 272 3.92 -6.35 23.37
N SER A 273 4.38 -6.02 22.16
CA SER A 273 4.62 -4.62 21.76
C SER A 273 4.22 -4.26 20.33
N ASP A 274 3.70 -5.23 19.57
CA ASP A 274 3.56 -5.14 18.12
C ASP A 274 4.87 -4.70 17.44
N TYR A 275 5.98 -5.36 17.78
CA TYR A 275 7.34 -5.02 17.34
C TYR A 275 7.78 -3.60 17.74
N GLY A 276 7.39 -3.14 18.93
CA GLY A 276 7.74 -1.82 19.45
C GLY A 276 6.92 -0.67 18.86
N ARG A 277 5.78 -0.95 18.21
CA ARG A 277 4.94 0.06 17.55
C ARG A 277 3.76 0.51 18.40
N ASN A 278 3.30 -0.33 19.31
CA ASN A 278 2.10 -0.06 20.11
C ASN A 278 2.42 0.26 21.57
N LEU A 279 2.54 1.56 21.87
CA LEU A 279 2.75 2.08 23.23
C LEU A 279 1.65 1.63 24.20
N GLY A 280 0.39 1.61 23.75
CA GLY A 280 -0.75 1.25 24.60
C GLY A 280 -0.71 -0.21 25.04
N LEU A 281 -0.31 -1.11 24.14
CA LEU A 281 -0.15 -2.52 24.45
C LEU A 281 0.99 -2.75 25.45
N TRP A 282 2.10 -2.03 25.29
CA TRP A 282 3.22 -2.11 26.22
C TRP A 282 2.84 -1.58 27.61
N ALA A 283 2.15 -0.43 27.68
CA ALA A 283 1.66 0.14 28.94
C ALA A 283 0.65 -0.79 29.63
N PHE A 284 -0.21 -1.46 28.86
CA PHE A 284 -1.12 -2.49 29.37
C PHE A 284 -0.34 -3.64 30.02
N TRP A 285 0.68 -4.17 29.36
CA TRP A 285 1.51 -5.23 29.94
C TRP A 285 2.25 -4.76 31.19
N SER A 286 2.79 -3.53 31.20
CA SER A 286 3.41 -2.96 32.40
C SER A 286 2.44 -2.93 33.59
N LEU A 287 1.21 -2.45 33.37
CA LEU A 287 0.19 -2.39 34.41
C LEU A 287 -0.27 -3.79 34.85
N PHE A 288 -0.40 -4.72 33.90
CA PHE A 288 -0.75 -6.11 34.18
C PHE A 288 0.30 -6.79 35.06
N PHE A 289 1.59 -6.62 34.77
CA PHE A 289 2.65 -7.19 35.58
C PHE A 289 2.75 -6.53 36.96
N ALA A 290 2.57 -5.20 37.07
CA ALA A 290 2.46 -4.55 38.37
C ALA A 290 1.27 -5.13 39.19
N LEU A 291 0.12 -5.35 38.55
CA LEU A 291 -1.00 -6.00 39.23
C LEU A 291 -0.66 -7.45 39.67
N LEU A 292 0.09 -8.19 38.86
CA LEU A 292 0.53 -9.55 39.20
C LEU A 292 1.47 -9.56 40.42
N PHE A 293 2.42 -8.63 40.49
CA PHE A 293 3.29 -8.48 41.67
C PHE A 293 2.51 -8.02 42.90
N ALA A 294 1.54 -7.12 42.74
CA ALA A 294 0.64 -6.71 43.82
C ALA A 294 -0.11 -7.90 44.43
N ILE A 295 -0.55 -8.85 43.62
CA ILE A 295 -1.18 -10.10 44.10
C ILE A 295 -0.16 -10.98 44.82
N ALA A 296 1.08 -11.07 44.32
CA ALA A 296 2.15 -11.84 44.96
C ALA A 296 2.60 -11.25 46.32
N TYR A 297 2.33 -9.97 46.57
CA TYR A 297 2.59 -9.29 47.84
C TYR A 297 1.48 -9.45 48.87
N LEU A 298 0.34 -10.00 48.49
CA LEU A 298 -0.74 -10.26 49.44
C LEU A 298 -0.32 -11.35 50.43
N PRO A 299 -0.81 -11.27 51.69
CA PRO A 299 -0.65 -12.36 52.63
C PRO A 299 -1.26 -13.64 52.05
N TYR A 300 -0.48 -14.71 52.07
CA TYR A 300 -0.91 -15.98 51.49
C TYR A 300 -2.05 -16.58 52.31
N PRO A 301 -3.09 -17.14 51.64
CA PRO A 301 -4.21 -17.71 52.37
C PRO A 301 -3.83 -18.93 53.21
N SER A 302 -4.46 -19.06 54.38
CA SER A 302 -4.21 -20.14 55.35
C SER A 302 -4.61 -21.54 54.87
N TRP A 303 -5.33 -21.65 53.74
CA TRP A 303 -5.72 -22.94 53.14
C TRP A 303 -4.62 -23.56 52.26
N LEU A 304 -3.51 -22.87 52.04
CA LEU A 304 -2.38 -23.41 51.28
C LEU A 304 -1.56 -24.40 52.14
N PRO A 305 -0.94 -25.42 51.52
CA PRO A 305 -0.08 -26.37 52.23
C PRO A 305 1.07 -25.68 52.99
N GLU A 306 1.46 -26.21 54.16
CA GLU A 306 2.52 -25.66 55.02
C GLU A 306 3.85 -25.42 54.28
N TRP A 307 4.26 -26.35 53.41
CA TRP A 307 5.48 -26.19 52.59
C TRP A 307 5.47 -24.96 51.68
N MET A 308 4.29 -24.47 51.31
CA MET A 308 4.13 -23.26 50.48
C MET A 308 4.07 -21.99 51.34
N GLN A 309 3.62 -22.10 52.59
CA GLN A 309 3.58 -21.00 53.54
C GLN A 309 5.00 -20.61 54.01
N ASP A 310 5.90 -21.58 54.18
CA ASP A 310 7.31 -21.33 54.55
C ASP A 310 8.08 -20.50 53.50
N TRP A 311 7.68 -20.61 52.23
CA TRP A 311 8.27 -19.86 51.12
C TRP A 311 7.49 -18.59 50.78
N SER A 312 6.40 -18.31 51.50
CA SER A 312 5.57 -17.14 51.22
C SER A 312 6.33 -15.85 51.54
N PRO A 313 6.34 -14.86 50.64
CA PRO A 313 6.94 -13.56 50.90
C PRO A 313 6.13 -12.81 51.97
N GLN A 314 6.83 -12.24 52.96
CA GLN A 314 6.23 -11.50 54.07
C GLN A 314 6.58 -10.02 53.99
N PHE A 315 5.54 -9.19 54.12
CA PHE A 315 5.65 -7.74 54.07
C PHE A 315 4.80 -7.10 55.16
N HIS A 316 5.30 -6.00 55.72
CA HIS A 316 4.54 -5.12 56.60
C HIS A 316 4.70 -3.67 56.17
N GLN A 317 3.71 -2.86 56.52
CA GLN A 317 3.80 -1.41 56.35
C GLN A 317 4.61 -0.81 57.50
N ALA A 318 5.68 -0.08 57.19
CA ALA A 318 6.54 0.54 58.20
C ALA A 318 5.96 1.85 58.73
N THR A 319 5.29 2.62 57.88
CA THR A 319 4.82 3.99 58.20
C THR A 319 3.35 4.21 57.89
N GLY A 320 2.67 5.03 58.71
CA GLY A 320 1.28 5.45 58.49
C GLY A 320 0.26 4.77 59.41
N LYS A 321 -1.03 4.92 59.10
CA LYS A 321 -2.16 4.45 59.94
C LYS A 321 -2.20 2.93 60.14
N TYR A 322 -1.57 2.17 59.24
CA TYR A 322 -1.54 0.70 59.25
C TYR A 322 -0.12 0.16 59.53
N SER A 323 0.72 0.94 60.24
CA SER A 323 2.08 0.51 60.60
C SER A 323 2.06 -0.79 61.41
N GLY A 324 2.85 -1.77 61.00
CA GLY A 324 2.94 -3.11 61.60
C GLY A 324 1.90 -4.12 61.11
N GLU A 325 0.93 -3.70 60.29
CA GLU A 325 -0.09 -4.59 59.73
C GLU A 325 0.36 -5.20 58.38
N PRO A 326 -0.15 -6.39 58.01
CA PRO A 326 0.08 -6.97 56.69
C PRO A 326 -0.54 -6.12 55.59
N LEU A 327 0.01 -6.22 54.37
CA LEU A 327 -0.45 -5.42 53.25
C LEU A 327 -1.88 -5.76 52.82
N THR A 328 -2.70 -4.71 52.67
CA THR A 328 -3.98 -4.79 51.95
C THR A 328 -3.74 -4.77 50.45
N PHE A 329 -4.71 -5.21 49.64
CA PHE A 329 -4.60 -5.18 48.17
C PHE A 329 -4.19 -3.81 47.62
N TRP A 330 -4.77 -2.72 48.11
CA TRP A 330 -4.44 -1.38 47.64
C TRP A 330 -3.04 -0.93 48.04
N ASN A 331 -2.58 -1.31 49.23
CA ASN A 331 -1.21 -1.05 49.67
C ASN A 331 -0.20 -1.88 48.86
N SER A 332 -0.50 -3.14 48.58
CA SER A 332 0.31 -4.02 47.71
C SER A 332 0.38 -3.49 46.29
N PHE A 333 -0.73 -3.01 45.73
CA PHE A 333 -0.77 -2.43 44.39
C PHE A 333 0.01 -1.13 44.30
N TYR A 334 -0.17 -0.22 45.26
CA TYR A 334 0.63 0.99 45.35
C TYR A 334 2.13 0.68 45.49
N PHE A 335 2.50 -0.26 46.37
CA PHE A 335 3.89 -0.65 46.57
C PHE A 335 4.50 -1.26 45.32
N SER A 336 3.76 -2.14 44.61
CA SER A 336 4.17 -2.69 43.33
C SER A 336 4.38 -1.59 42.29
N VAL A 337 3.45 -0.65 42.10
CA VAL A 337 3.61 0.44 41.13
C VAL A 337 4.85 1.29 41.43
N VAL A 338 5.09 1.63 42.69
CA VAL A 338 6.26 2.42 43.13
C VAL A 338 7.58 1.66 42.92
N THR A 339 7.57 0.36 43.18
CA THR A 339 8.75 -0.52 43.00
C THR A 339 9.02 -0.77 41.52
N PHE A 340 7.99 -1.06 40.73
CA PHE A 340 8.02 -1.27 39.29
C PHE A 340 8.49 -0.03 38.53
N THR A 341 8.14 1.16 39.03
CA THR A 341 8.64 2.45 38.50
C THR A 341 9.98 2.87 39.09
N THR A 342 10.55 2.08 40.01
CA THR A 342 11.85 2.30 40.66
C THR A 342 11.93 3.56 41.54
N LEU A 343 10.78 4.11 41.94
CA LEU A 343 10.71 5.32 42.78
C LEU A 343 11.08 5.04 44.25
N GLY A 344 10.62 3.92 44.81
CA GLY A 344 10.98 3.43 46.14
C GLY A 344 10.78 4.42 47.30
N PHE A 345 9.58 4.51 47.87
CA PHE A 345 9.29 5.41 49.00
C PHE A 345 9.72 4.88 50.39
N GLY A 346 10.02 3.59 50.51
CA GLY A 346 10.52 2.99 51.76
C GLY A 346 9.47 2.82 52.86
N ASP A 347 8.19 2.89 52.51
CA ASP A 347 7.04 2.77 53.41
C ASP A 347 6.60 1.31 53.68
N VAL A 348 7.09 0.37 52.89
CA VAL A 348 6.85 -1.08 53.01
C VAL A 348 8.19 -1.80 53.07
N VAL A 349 8.29 -2.78 53.99
CA VAL A 349 9.53 -3.53 54.25
C VAL A 349 9.32 -5.01 53.96
N ALA A 350 10.34 -5.63 53.36
CA ALA A 350 10.41 -7.06 53.07
C ALA A 350 11.09 -7.82 54.22
N ASP A 351 10.32 -8.62 54.94
CA ASP A 351 10.75 -9.24 56.21
C ASP A 351 11.66 -10.45 55.99
N ASN A 352 11.38 -11.25 54.96
CA ASN A 352 12.08 -12.49 54.68
C ASN A 352 12.83 -12.48 53.34
N ALA A 353 13.67 -13.50 53.13
CA ALA A 353 14.50 -13.60 51.93
C ALA A 353 13.68 -13.71 50.65
N THR A 354 12.53 -14.39 50.69
CA THR A 354 11.63 -14.57 49.53
C THR A 354 10.98 -13.25 49.13
N ALA A 355 10.53 -12.43 50.08
CA ALA A 355 10.03 -11.07 49.82
C ALA A 355 11.10 -10.18 49.18
N ARG A 356 12.34 -10.21 49.69
CA ARG A 356 13.45 -9.42 49.12
C ARG A 356 13.80 -9.85 47.71
N LEU A 357 13.80 -11.16 47.44
CA LEU A 357 14.03 -11.71 46.11
C LEU A 357 12.92 -11.28 45.14
N LEU A 358 11.65 -11.33 45.57
CA LEU A 358 10.51 -10.94 44.75
C LEU A 358 10.56 -9.44 44.38
N VAL A 359 10.85 -8.56 45.35
CA VAL A 359 11.05 -7.13 45.11
C VAL A 359 12.22 -6.89 44.14
N THR A 360 13.31 -7.62 44.30
CA THR A 360 14.48 -7.50 43.39
C THR A 360 14.12 -7.89 41.96
N LEU A 361 13.34 -8.97 41.78
CA LEU A 361 12.86 -9.38 40.47
C LEU A 361 11.89 -8.34 39.86
N GLU A 362 11.00 -7.76 40.67
CA GLU A 362 10.11 -6.70 40.22
C GLU A 362 10.89 -5.48 39.72
N VAL A 363 11.93 -5.04 40.45
CA VAL A 363 12.77 -3.90 40.04
C VAL A 363 13.48 -4.19 38.70
N ILE A 364 14.07 -5.37 38.55
CA ILE A 364 14.74 -5.77 37.28
C ILE A 364 13.73 -5.74 36.13
N PHE A 365 12.54 -6.30 36.34
CA PHE A 365 11.49 -6.33 35.33
C PHE A 365 10.94 -4.92 35.02
N GLY A 366 10.78 -4.09 36.05
CA GLY A 366 10.37 -2.69 35.96
C GLY A 366 11.31 -1.87 35.07
N TYR A 367 12.63 -2.00 35.25
CA TYR A 367 13.61 -1.35 34.39
C TYR A 367 13.50 -1.76 32.91
N LEU A 368 13.30 -3.05 32.63
CA LEU A 368 13.12 -3.54 31.25
C LEU A 368 11.85 -2.94 30.62
N MET A 369 10.75 -2.92 31.36
CA MET A 369 9.48 -2.40 30.87
C MET A 369 9.51 -0.88 30.71
N LEU A 370 10.09 -0.13 31.66
CA LEU A 370 10.22 1.31 31.56
C LEU A 370 11.15 1.72 30.41
N GLY A 371 12.28 1.03 30.24
CA GLY A 371 13.20 1.23 29.12
C GLY A 371 12.52 0.98 27.77
N GLY A 372 11.72 -0.08 27.66
CA GLY A 372 10.89 -0.35 26.50
C GLY A 372 9.88 0.78 26.22
N LEU A 373 9.21 1.29 27.26
CA LEU A 373 8.23 2.36 27.13
C LEU A 373 8.87 3.67 26.64
N ILE A 374 10.01 4.04 27.21
CA ILE A 374 10.80 5.23 26.80
C ILE A 374 11.27 5.06 25.35
N SER A 375 11.77 3.89 24.96
CA SER A 375 12.22 3.62 23.60
C SER A 375 11.09 3.75 22.56
N ILE A 376 9.93 3.15 22.83
CA ILE A 376 8.74 3.23 21.96
C ILE A 376 8.25 4.68 21.88
N PHE A 377 8.20 5.39 23.01
CA PHE A 377 7.79 6.78 23.06
C PHE A 377 8.75 7.71 22.30
N ALA A 378 10.05 7.54 22.49
CA ALA A 378 11.09 8.31 21.80
C ALA A 378 11.01 8.11 20.28
N ASN A 379 10.84 6.86 19.81
CA ASN A 379 10.64 6.57 18.39
C ASN A 379 9.36 7.24 17.84
N LYS A 380 8.29 7.29 18.63
CA LYS A 380 7.03 7.94 18.23
C LYS A 380 7.12 9.47 18.18
N LEU A 381 7.94 10.08 19.04
CA LEU A 381 8.25 11.51 18.97
C LEU A 381 9.16 11.83 17.78
N ALA A 382 10.25 11.07 17.61
CA ALA A 382 11.24 11.28 16.56
C ALA A 382 10.67 11.06 15.14
N SER A 383 9.59 10.29 14.99
CA SER A 383 8.89 10.11 13.71
C SER A 383 7.91 11.23 13.37
N ARG A 384 7.70 12.19 14.28
CA ARG A 384 6.81 13.35 14.09
C ARG A 384 7.56 14.69 13.97
N SER A 385 8.84 14.73 14.33
CA SER A 385 9.78 15.83 14.12
C SER A 385 10.52 15.66 12.81
#